data_AF-A0A961QLR6-F1
#
_entry.id   AF-A0A961QLR6-F1
#
_cell.length_a   1.000
_cell.length_b   1.000
_cell.length_c   1.000
_cell.angle_alpha   90.00
_cell.angle_beta   90.00
_cell.angle_gamma   90.00
#
_symmetry.space_group_name_H-M   'P 1'
#
loop_
_entity.id
_entity.type
_entity.pdbx_description
1 polymer ?
#
loop_
_entity_poly.entity_id
_entity_poly.type
_entity_poly.pdbx_seq_one_letter_code
_entity_poly.pdbx_strand_id
1 'polypeptide(L)'
;MTDAGPTPRHRAKARIIAPVAGDLRVAGWLSVAAGALWPVQAAVIAWAIDGWATGEPPMTRAMLAVIVVVLAGLMRAALDHRAGGLLFRAADRTIARERAALIRREARAPTRAGSASVASLVVQKLPLLQPWITRYHVAMTKVSVLPLLLLVLAFSQSWVVGLTLLVAGPLIPVFMALVGMAAEDASRRQMDEIGTMNDMLMDRLSAMLDIRLLGAVDRATQDFAQRADTLRTRTMAVLRIAFLSSTVLELFSALGVALVAVFVGFTLLGEITFGSWGTPLTLGEGLFLLLIAPEFFQPLRDMAAAWHDR
;
A
#
# COMPACT_ATOMS: atom_id res chain seq x y z
N MET A 1 -1.65 36.84 -5.33
CA MET A 1 -1.81 35.47 -4.77
C MET A 1 -0.41 34.91 -4.57
N THR A 2 0.01 34.82 -3.32
CA THR A 2 1.39 34.54 -2.93
C THR A 2 1.78 33.09 -3.24
N ASP A 3 2.78 32.95 -4.09
CA ASP A 3 3.49 31.70 -4.39
C ASP A 3 4.20 31.21 -3.13
N ALA A 4 3.50 30.40 -2.32
CA ALA A 4 4.06 29.79 -1.14
C ALA A 4 5.01 28.66 -1.60
N GLY A 5 6.29 29.00 -1.74
CA GLY A 5 7.33 28.05 -2.12
C GLY A 5 7.34 26.77 -1.27
N PRO A 6 7.94 25.68 -1.76
CA PRO A 6 7.80 24.36 -1.17
C PRO A 6 8.24 24.33 0.30
N THR A 7 7.38 23.74 1.14
CA THR A 7 7.61 23.60 2.59
C THR A 7 8.96 22.93 2.89
N PRO A 8 9.60 23.20 4.04
CA PRO A 8 10.91 22.62 4.39
C PRO A 8 10.96 21.09 4.26
N ARG A 9 9.85 20.41 4.59
CA ARG A 9 9.68 18.95 4.43
C ARG A 9 9.73 18.50 2.97
N HIS A 10 9.11 19.24 2.05
CA HIS A 10 9.17 18.96 0.60
C HIS A 10 10.58 19.15 0.05
N ARG A 11 11.29 20.20 0.46
CA ARG A 11 12.68 20.45 0.03
C ARG A 11 13.63 19.37 0.54
N ALA A 12 13.48 18.93 1.78
CA ALA A 12 14.28 17.84 2.33
C ALA A 12 14.04 16.52 1.58
N LYS A 13 12.78 16.17 1.33
CA LYS A 13 12.41 14.97 0.55
C LYS A 13 12.98 15.01 -0.87
N ALA A 14 12.83 16.12 -1.57
CA ALA A 14 13.37 16.30 -2.92
C ALA A 14 14.90 16.14 -2.94
N ARG A 15 15.60 16.70 -1.95
CA ARG A 15 17.07 16.56 -1.82
C ARG A 15 17.51 15.11 -1.60
N ILE A 16 16.85 14.39 -0.69
CA ILE A 16 17.22 13.01 -0.34
C ILE A 16 17.05 12.09 -1.56
N ILE A 17 15.98 12.30 -2.33
CA ILE A 17 15.60 11.42 -3.44
C ILE A 17 16.29 11.81 -4.75
N ALA A 18 16.61 13.09 -4.98
CA ALA A 18 17.16 13.58 -6.26
C ALA A 18 18.28 12.71 -6.85
N PRO A 19 19.26 12.21 -6.06
CA PRO A 19 20.35 11.40 -6.61
C PRO A 19 19.93 9.98 -7.07
N VAL A 20 18.79 9.48 -6.63
CA VAL A 20 18.24 8.15 -7.00
C VAL A 20 16.93 8.26 -7.79
N ALA A 21 16.48 9.48 -8.12
CA ALA A 21 15.19 9.71 -8.76
C ALA A 21 15.06 9.01 -10.13
N GLY A 22 16.17 8.87 -10.87
CA GLY A 22 16.21 8.10 -12.11
C GLY A 22 15.89 6.62 -11.88
N ASP A 23 16.61 5.98 -10.95
CA ASP A 23 16.40 4.57 -10.58
C ASP A 23 14.96 4.31 -10.11
N LEU A 24 14.39 5.23 -9.31
CA LEU A 24 13.01 5.11 -8.83
C LEU A 24 11.97 5.24 -9.94
N ARG A 25 12.18 6.18 -10.89
CA ARG A 25 11.29 6.33 -12.05
C ARG A 25 11.34 5.10 -12.93
N VAL A 26 12.53 4.61 -13.26
CA VAL A 26 12.70 3.39 -14.07
C VAL A 26 12.06 2.20 -13.36
N ALA A 27 12.34 1.98 -12.08
CA ALA A 27 11.75 0.89 -11.33
C ALA A 27 10.21 0.99 -11.26
N GLY A 28 9.67 2.18 -11.02
CA GLY A 28 8.22 2.41 -11.03
C GLY A 28 7.57 2.05 -12.36
N TRP A 29 8.15 2.49 -13.48
CA TRP A 29 7.65 2.15 -14.82
C TRP A 29 7.82 0.66 -15.17
N LEU A 30 8.91 0.02 -14.75
CA LEU A 30 9.08 -1.44 -14.90
C LEU A 30 7.99 -2.20 -14.13
N SER A 31 7.66 -1.76 -12.92
CA SER A 31 6.57 -2.34 -12.13
C SER A 31 5.18 -2.09 -12.73
N VAL A 32 4.96 -0.95 -13.39
CA VAL A 32 3.73 -0.69 -14.15
C VAL A 32 3.66 -1.59 -15.38
N ALA A 33 4.76 -1.71 -16.14
CA ALA A 33 4.84 -2.59 -17.29
C ALA A 33 4.55 -4.04 -16.89
N ALA A 34 5.15 -4.53 -15.79
CA ALA A 34 4.88 -5.86 -15.23
C ALA A 34 3.39 -6.06 -14.89
N GLY A 35 2.75 -5.05 -14.30
CA GLY A 35 1.30 -5.05 -14.04
C GLY A 35 0.46 -5.09 -15.31
N ALA A 36 0.83 -4.32 -16.34
CA ALA A 36 0.12 -4.22 -17.61
C ALA A 36 0.18 -5.51 -18.46
N LEU A 37 1.04 -6.47 -18.12
CA LEU A 37 1.04 -7.80 -18.76
C LEU A 37 -0.14 -8.67 -18.32
N TRP A 38 -0.75 -8.41 -17.15
CA TRP A 38 -1.85 -9.25 -16.65
C TRP A 38 -3.09 -9.22 -17.56
N PRO A 39 -3.59 -8.07 -18.04
CA PRO A 39 -4.69 -8.06 -19.00
C PRO A 39 -4.42 -8.86 -20.27
N VAL A 40 -3.18 -8.87 -20.76
CA VAL A 40 -2.80 -9.68 -21.92
C VAL A 40 -2.94 -11.16 -21.59
N GLN A 41 -2.46 -11.60 -20.43
CA GLN A 41 -2.61 -12.98 -19.97
C GLN A 41 -4.09 -13.34 -19.77
N ALA A 42 -4.87 -12.47 -19.12
CA ALA A 42 -6.29 -12.66 -18.89
C ALA A 42 -7.06 -12.80 -20.21
N ALA A 43 -6.77 -11.97 -21.21
CA ALA A 43 -7.42 -12.02 -22.52
C ALA A 43 -7.10 -13.33 -23.25
N VAL A 44 -5.84 -13.79 -23.20
CA VAL A 44 -5.41 -15.05 -23.82
C VAL A 44 -6.02 -16.27 -23.13
N ILE A 45 -6.08 -16.26 -21.80
CA ILE A 45 -6.76 -17.30 -21.01
C ILE A 45 -8.25 -17.34 -21.38
N ALA A 46 -8.89 -16.18 -21.44
CA ALA A 46 -10.30 -16.07 -21.78
C ALA A 46 -10.59 -16.55 -23.20
N TRP A 47 -9.76 -16.16 -24.17
CA TRP A 47 -9.84 -16.62 -25.56
C TRP A 47 -9.68 -18.13 -25.70
N ALA A 48 -8.76 -18.74 -24.94
CA ALA A 48 -8.56 -20.19 -24.97
C ALA A 48 -9.79 -20.93 -24.44
N ILE A 49 -10.35 -20.48 -23.31
CA ILE A 49 -11.51 -21.10 -22.69
C ILE A 49 -12.78 -20.91 -23.55
N ASP A 50 -12.96 -19.74 -24.14
CA ASP A 50 -14.05 -19.48 -25.09
C ASP A 50 -13.97 -20.40 -26.32
N GLY A 51 -12.75 -20.62 -26.84
CA GLY A 51 -12.50 -21.58 -27.92
C GLY A 51 -12.88 -23.02 -27.56
N TRP A 52 -12.65 -23.43 -26.31
CA TRP A 52 -13.05 -24.76 -25.85
C TRP A 52 -14.58 -24.90 -25.74
N ALA A 53 -15.26 -23.86 -25.28
CA ALA A 53 -16.72 -23.85 -25.17
C ALA A 53 -17.42 -23.87 -26.53
N THR A 54 -16.80 -23.28 -27.55
CA THR A 54 -17.35 -23.19 -28.93
C THR A 54 -17.02 -24.40 -29.81
N GLY A 55 -16.24 -25.37 -29.31
CA GLY A 55 -15.95 -26.63 -30.01
C GLY A 55 -14.81 -26.56 -31.04
N GLU A 56 -14.01 -25.50 -31.02
CA GLU A 56 -12.82 -25.38 -31.86
C GLU A 56 -11.69 -26.33 -31.41
N PRO A 57 -10.73 -26.72 -32.31
CA PRO A 57 -9.68 -27.68 -31.97
C PRO A 57 -8.88 -27.22 -30.74
N PRO A 58 -9.05 -27.89 -29.58
CA PRO A 58 -8.69 -27.32 -28.30
C PRO A 58 -7.18 -27.28 -28.08
N MET A 59 -6.44 -28.19 -28.73
CA MET A 59 -4.99 -28.38 -28.50
C MET A 59 -4.15 -27.21 -29.00
N THR A 60 -4.38 -26.71 -30.22
CA THR A 60 -3.55 -25.65 -30.81
C THR A 60 -3.74 -24.32 -30.08
N ARG A 61 -5.00 -23.93 -29.80
CA ARG A 61 -5.28 -22.71 -29.02
C ARG A 61 -4.74 -22.81 -27.60
N ALA A 62 -4.91 -23.97 -26.94
CA ALA A 62 -4.37 -24.20 -25.60
C ALA A 62 -2.85 -24.07 -25.56
N MET A 63 -2.14 -24.69 -26.52
CA MET A 63 -0.68 -24.59 -26.59
C MET A 63 -0.22 -23.15 -26.81
N LEU A 64 -0.84 -22.41 -27.74
CA LEU A 64 -0.53 -21.00 -27.95
C LEU A 64 -0.80 -20.17 -26.70
N ALA A 65 -1.93 -20.40 -26.03
CA ALA A 65 -2.28 -19.69 -24.81
C ALA A 65 -1.28 -19.98 -23.68
N VAL A 66 -0.89 -21.24 -23.47
CA VAL A 66 0.15 -21.61 -22.51
C VAL A 66 1.47 -20.93 -22.83
N ILE A 67 1.92 -20.94 -24.08
CA ILE A 67 3.17 -20.29 -24.49
C ILE A 67 3.12 -18.79 -24.16
N VAL A 68 2.05 -18.10 -24.56
CA VAL A 68 1.93 -16.65 -24.32
C VAL A 68 1.83 -16.35 -22.82
N VAL A 69 1.05 -17.12 -22.05
CA VAL A 69 0.92 -16.95 -20.60
C VAL A 69 2.24 -17.18 -19.89
N VAL A 70 2.99 -18.21 -20.26
CA VAL A 70 4.32 -18.51 -19.69
C VAL A 70 5.33 -17.43 -20.05
N LEU A 71 5.41 -17.03 -21.32
CA LEU A 71 6.34 -15.97 -21.75
C LEU A 71 6.02 -14.62 -21.10
N ALA A 72 4.73 -14.25 -21.03
CA ALA A 72 4.29 -13.05 -20.31
C ALA A 72 4.58 -13.16 -18.82
N GLY A 73 4.40 -14.33 -18.20
CA GLY A 73 4.70 -14.58 -16.80
C GLY A 73 6.20 -14.44 -16.50
N LEU A 74 7.06 -15.00 -17.34
CA LEU A 74 8.51 -14.87 -17.24
C LEU A 74 8.96 -13.41 -17.44
N MET A 75 8.35 -12.70 -18.40
CA MET A 75 8.62 -11.28 -18.62
C MET A 75 8.19 -10.45 -17.40
N ARG A 76 6.98 -10.67 -16.86
CA ARG A 76 6.50 -10.01 -15.64
C ARG A 76 7.45 -10.26 -14.47
N ALA A 77 7.84 -11.51 -14.24
CA ALA A 77 8.79 -11.87 -13.18
C ALA A 77 10.16 -11.19 -13.36
N ALA A 78 10.68 -11.14 -14.59
CA ALA A 78 11.94 -10.46 -14.89
C ALA A 78 11.87 -8.93 -14.67
N LEU A 79 10.75 -8.31 -15.04
CA LEU A 79 10.49 -6.89 -14.83
C LEU A 79 10.39 -6.56 -13.33
N ASP A 80 9.61 -7.33 -12.57
CA ASP A 80 9.45 -7.16 -11.12
C ASP A 80 10.78 -7.40 -10.39
N HIS A 81 11.56 -8.42 -10.79
CA HIS A 81 12.87 -8.67 -10.21
C HIS A 81 13.84 -7.51 -10.45
N ARG A 82 13.89 -6.97 -11.69
CA ARG A 82 14.73 -5.81 -12.02
C ARG A 82 14.28 -4.55 -11.27
N ALA A 83 12.98 -4.30 -11.20
CA ALA A 83 12.41 -3.18 -10.47
C ALA A 83 12.78 -3.27 -8.98
N GLY A 84 12.55 -4.43 -8.35
CA GLY A 84 12.92 -4.69 -6.96
C GLY A 84 14.40 -4.46 -6.71
N GLY A 85 15.26 -5.01 -7.56
CA GLY A 85 16.71 -4.83 -7.46
C GLY A 85 17.15 -3.36 -7.56
N LEU A 86 16.50 -2.53 -8.40
CA LEU A 86 16.77 -1.09 -8.48
C LEU A 86 16.31 -0.36 -7.21
N LEU A 87 15.12 -0.68 -6.70
CA LEU A 87 14.54 -0.04 -5.52
C LEU A 87 15.36 -0.29 -4.26
N PHE A 88 15.77 -1.54 -4.01
CA PHE A 88 16.59 -1.89 -2.84
C PHE A 88 17.97 -1.22 -2.92
N ARG A 89 18.62 -1.26 -4.10
CA ARG A 89 19.88 -0.53 -4.31
C ARG A 89 19.73 0.97 -4.10
N ALA A 90 18.64 1.57 -4.55
CA ALA A 90 18.34 2.99 -4.33
C ALA A 90 18.12 3.29 -2.85
N ALA A 91 17.40 2.43 -2.12
CA ALA A 91 17.20 2.55 -0.69
C ALA A 91 18.51 2.48 0.10
N ASP A 92 19.33 1.45 -0.14
CA ASP A 92 20.61 1.26 0.54
C ASP A 92 21.57 2.41 0.29
N ARG A 93 21.70 2.87 -0.96
CA ARG A 93 22.52 4.04 -1.32
C ARG A 93 22.06 5.30 -0.62
N THR A 94 20.74 5.50 -0.54
CA THR A 94 20.16 6.69 0.10
C THR A 94 20.41 6.65 1.61
N ILE A 95 20.14 5.52 2.27
CA ILE A 95 20.37 5.34 3.70
C ILE A 95 21.86 5.48 4.04
N ALA A 96 22.76 4.83 3.29
CA ALA A 96 24.20 4.92 3.53
C ALA A 96 24.72 6.37 3.37
N ARG A 97 24.25 7.08 2.33
CA ARG A 97 24.63 8.48 2.07
C ARG A 97 24.17 9.40 3.18
N GLU A 98 22.90 9.32 3.58
CA GLU A 98 22.33 10.16 4.62
C GLU A 98 22.91 9.82 6.00
N ARG A 99 23.18 8.54 6.28
CA ARG A 99 23.89 8.11 7.50
C ARG A 99 25.28 8.75 7.58
N ALA A 100 26.06 8.67 6.49
CA ALA A 100 27.38 9.28 6.43
C ALA A 100 27.32 10.81 6.51
N ALA A 101 26.30 11.45 5.94
CA ALA A 101 26.10 12.89 6.03
C ALA A 101 25.78 13.35 7.46
N LEU A 102 24.91 12.63 8.17
CA LEU A 102 24.57 12.90 9.57
C LEU A 102 25.78 12.74 10.49
N ILE A 103 26.51 11.63 10.37
CA ILE A 103 27.71 11.36 11.18
C ILE A 103 28.78 12.42 10.94
N ARG A 104 29.08 12.76 9.67
CA ARG A 104 30.07 13.80 9.34
C ARG A 104 29.69 15.18 9.85
N ARG A 105 28.39 15.51 9.83
CA ARG A 105 27.91 16.81 10.33
C ARG A 105 28.13 16.89 11.85
N GLU A 106 27.74 15.84 12.58
CA GLU A 106 27.91 15.78 14.03
C GLU A 106 29.38 15.78 14.44
N ALA A 107 30.25 15.09 13.70
CA ALA A 107 31.69 15.07 13.96
C ALA A 107 32.39 16.42 13.73
N ARG A 108 31.85 17.29 12.86
CA ARG A 108 32.44 18.61 12.54
C ARG A 108 31.98 19.71 13.47
N ALA A 109 30.72 19.65 13.89
CA ALA A 109 30.14 20.59 14.83
C ALA A 109 29.05 19.84 15.61
N PRO A 110 29.24 19.61 16.93
CA PRO A 110 28.19 19.04 17.76
C PRO A 110 26.93 19.86 17.58
N THR A 111 25.84 19.22 17.17
CA THR A 111 24.59 19.95 17.00
C THR A 111 24.05 20.31 18.39
N ARG A 112 23.22 21.37 18.49
CA ARG A 112 22.47 21.63 19.74
C ARG A 112 21.50 20.48 20.09
N ALA A 113 21.28 19.56 19.17
CA ALA A 113 20.48 18.38 19.40
C ALA A 113 21.32 17.37 20.19
N GLY A 114 20.82 16.88 21.34
CA GLY A 114 21.57 15.94 22.17
C GLY A 114 21.96 14.67 21.41
N SER A 115 23.10 14.06 21.78
CA SER A 115 23.67 12.87 21.13
C SER A 115 22.66 11.72 20.98
N ALA A 116 21.77 11.54 21.95
CA ALA A 116 20.67 10.56 21.90
C ALA A 116 19.68 10.81 20.75
N SER A 117 19.37 12.07 20.45
CA SER A 117 18.45 12.42 19.35
C SER A 117 19.06 12.11 17.97
N VAL A 118 20.36 12.35 17.81
CA VAL A 118 21.12 12.02 16.60
C VAL A 118 21.23 10.51 16.45
N ALA A 119 21.50 9.78 17.54
CA ALA A 119 21.54 8.33 17.55
C ALA A 119 20.18 7.72 17.15
N SER A 120 19.06 8.19 17.72
CA SER A 120 17.71 7.76 17.32
C SER A 120 17.42 8.07 15.84
N LEU A 121 17.82 9.24 15.34
CA LEU A 121 17.63 9.59 13.94
C LEU A 121 18.38 8.63 13.00
N VAL A 122 19.63 8.29 13.31
CA VAL A 122 20.48 7.41 12.48
C VAL A 122 20.07 5.94 12.57
N VAL A 123 19.70 5.46 13.76
CA VAL A 123 19.47 4.04 14.04
C VAL A 123 18.01 3.66 13.84
N GLN A 124 17.05 4.49 14.25
CA GLN A 124 15.63 4.15 14.25
C GLN A 124 14.87 4.78 13.09
N LYS A 125 15.09 6.07 12.83
CA LYS A 125 14.28 6.81 11.84
C LYS A 125 14.78 6.67 10.41
N LEU A 126 16.09 6.68 10.20
CA LEU A 126 16.67 6.61 8.86
C LEU A 126 16.35 5.30 8.11
N PRO A 127 16.33 4.11 8.74
CA PRO A 127 15.91 2.88 8.08
C PRO A 127 14.46 2.88 7.58
N LEU A 128 13.57 3.71 8.16
CA LEU A 128 12.18 3.85 7.70
C LEU A 128 12.08 4.43 6.27
N LEU A 129 13.16 5.02 5.74
CA LEU A 129 13.22 5.41 4.33
C LEU A 129 13.18 4.22 3.37
N GLN A 130 13.61 3.03 3.79
CA GLN A 130 13.62 1.85 2.92
C GLN A 130 12.19 1.43 2.53
N PRO A 131 11.25 1.14 3.46
CA PRO A 131 9.86 0.86 3.09
C PRO A 131 9.21 1.98 2.27
N TRP A 132 9.51 3.24 2.57
CA TRP A 132 9.02 4.38 1.79
C TRP A 132 9.49 4.33 0.32
N ILE A 133 10.77 4.02 0.09
CA ILE A 133 11.35 3.90 -1.25
C ILE A 133 10.83 2.64 -1.97
N THR A 134 10.81 1.48 -1.30
CA THR A 134 10.56 0.19 -1.94
C THR A 134 9.07 -0.13 -2.10
N ARG A 135 8.20 0.33 -1.19
CA ARG A 135 6.75 0.06 -1.22
C ARG A 135 5.96 1.27 -1.65
N TYR A 136 6.03 2.38 -0.91
CA TYR A 136 5.16 3.53 -1.11
C TYR A 136 5.33 4.17 -2.49
N HIS A 137 6.57 4.39 -2.93
CA HIS A 137 6.83 4.97 -4.26
C HIS A 137 6.25 4.11 -5.39
N VAL A 138 6.45 2.79 -5.32
CA VAL A 138 5.96 1.84 -6.33
C VAL A 138 4.44 1.80 -6.35
N ALA A 139 3.82 1.70 -5.17
CA ALA A 139 2.36 1.66 -5.03
C ALA A 139 1.71 2.91 -5.63
N MET A 140 2.27 4.10 -5.37
CA MET A 140 1.77 5.36 -5.94
C MET A 140 1.87 5.38 -7.48
N THR A 141 2.97 4.85 -8.03
CA THR A 141 3.16 4.76 -9.49
C THR A 141 2.15 3.79 -10.10
N LYS A 142 1.96 2.60 -9.50
CA LYS A 142 0.99 1.60 -9.95
C LYS A 142 -0.45 2.13 -9.90
N VAL A 143 -0.88 2.78 -8.80
CA VAL A 143 -2.23 3.35 -8.67
C VAL A 143 -2.52 4.43 -9.70
N SER A 144 -1.52 5.21 -10.10
CA SER A 144 -1.74 6.26 -11.09
C SER A 144 -2.03 5.77 -12.51
N VAL A 145 -1.67 4.51 -12.83
CA VAL A 145 -1.75 3.97 -14.20
C VAL A 145 -2.62 2.72 -14.30
N LEU A 146 -2.40 1.71 -13.45
CA LEU A 146 -3.02 0.39 -13.62
C LEU A 146 -4.56 0.41 -13.45
N PRO A 147 -5.14 1.04 -12.41
CA PRO A 147 -6.60 1.14 -12.31
C PRO A 147 -7.22 1.85 -13.52
N LEU A 148 -6.58 2.90 -14.05
CA LEU A 148 -7.08 3.60 -15.24
C LEU A 148 -7.02 2.71 -16.48
N LEU A 149 -5.92 2.00 -16.70
CA LEU A 149 -5.77 1.03 -17.79
C LEU A 149 -6.87 -0.04 -17.73
N LEU A 150 -7.04 -0.66 -16.57
CA LEU A 150 -8.02 -1.73 -16.35
C LEU A 150 -9.45 -1.21 -16.48
N LEU A 151 -9.71 0.03 -16.05
CA LEU A 151 -11.00 0.67 -16.21
C LEU A 151 -11.34 0.92 -17.68
N VAL A 152 -10.39 1.41 -18.48
CA VAL A 152 -10.58 1.58 -19.94
C VAL A 152 -10.86 0.24 -20.62
N LEU A 153 -10.10 -0.80 -20.27
CA LEU A 153 -10.34 -2.15 -20.78
C LEU A 153 -11.68 -2.73 -20.34
N ALA A 154 -12.14 -2.44 -19.12
CA ALA A 154 -13.46 -2.85 -18.66
C ALA A 154 -14.57 -2.13 -19.45
N PHE A 155 -14.47 -0.81 -19.60
CA PHE A 155 -15.42 -0.02 -20.38
C PHE A 155 -15.48 -0.43 -21.85
N SER A 156 -14.39 -0.90 -22.45
CA SER A 156 -14.42 -1.36 -23.84
C SER A 156 -15.27 -2.63 -24.02
N GLN A 157 -15.38 -3.47 -22.99
CA GLN A 157 -16.20 -4.70 -23.04
C GLN A 157 -17.62 -4.48 -22.51
N SER A 158 -17.76 -3.78 -21.39
CA SER A 158 -19.05 -3.55 -20.72
C SER A 158 -19.05 -2.23 -19.96
N TRP A 159 -20.00 -1.36 -20.30
CA TRP A 159 -20.17 -0.09 -19.59
C TRP A 159 -20.69 -0.29 -18.16
N VAL A 160 -21.47 -1.36 -17.88
CA VAL A 160 -21.94 -1.67 -16.52
C VAL A 160 -20.80 -2.13 -15.64
N VAL A 161 -19.91 -3.01 -16.13
CA VAL A 161 -18.72 -3.43 -15.38
C VAL A 161 -17.78 -2.23 -15.19
N GLY A 162 -17.53 -1.45 -16.23
CA GLY A 162 -16.76 -0.20 -16.14
C GLY A 162 -17.33 0.76 -15.09
N LEU A 163 -18.64 0.98 -15.06
CA LEU A 163 -19.31 1.83 -14.08
C LEU A 163 -19.23 1.25 -12.67
N THR A 164 -19.38 -0.07 -12.53
CA THR A 164 -19.25 -0.77 -11.24
C THR A 164 -17.87 -0.55 -10.64
N LEU A 165 -16.81 -0.71 -11.44
CA LEU A 165 -15.43 -0.45 -11.02
C LEU A 165 -15.16 1.04 -10.78
N LEU A 166 -15.73 1.93 -11.60
CA LEU A 166 -15.61 3.39 -11.44
C LEU A 166 -16.22 3.88 -10.13
N VAL A 167 -17.34 3.28 -9.69
CA VAL A 167 -18.00 3.63 -8.43
C VAL A 167 -17.33 2.94 -7.23
N ALA A 168 -17.02 1.65 -7.35
CA ALA A 168 -16.44 0.87 -6.25
C ALA A 168 -14.96 1.24 -6.00
N GLY A 169 -14.19 1.57 -7.04
CA GLY A 169 -12.76 1.86 -6.94
C GLY A 169 -12.43 3.02 -5.99
N PRO A 170 -13.00 4.23 -6.18
CA PRO A 170 -12.77 5.38 -5.32
C PRO A 170 -13.24 5.20 -3.88
N LEU A 171 -14.11 4.23 -3.62
CA LEU A 171 -14.59 3.95 -2.26
C LEU A 171 -13.44 3.52 -1.34
N ILE A 172 -12.47 2.75 -1.88
CA ILE A 172 -11.25 2.34 -1.15
C ILE A 172 -10.46 3.54 -0.61
N PRO A 173 -9.94 4.47 -1.44
CA PRO A 173 -9.17 5.61 -0.95
C PRO A 173 -10.00 6.56 -0.07
N VAL A 174 -11.30 6.69 -0.31
CA VAL A 174 -12.19 7.50 0.55
C VAL A 174 -12.25 6.92 1.97
N PHE A 175 -12.52 5.62 2.12
CA PHE A 175 -12.52 4.98 3.44
C PHE A 175 -11.14 5.00 4.08
N MET A 176 -10.07 4.86 3.30
CA MET A 176 -8.71 4.98 3.82
C MET A 176 -8.40 6.37 4.34
N ALA A 177 -8.91 7.43 3.71
CA ALA A 177 -8.77 8.78 4.24
C ALA A 177 -9.53 8.92 5.57
N LEU A 178 -10.77 8.43 5.65
CA LEU A 178 -11.59 8.48 6.86
C LEU A 178 -10.97 7.71 8.03
N VAL A 179 -10.59 6.45 7.80
CA VAL A 179 -10.00 5.58 8.82
C VAL A 179 -8.58 6.02 9.17
N GLY A 180 -7.82 6.52 8.18
CA GLY A 180 -6.47 7.05 8.37
C GLY A 180 -6.44 8.24 9.32
N MET A 181 -7.40 9.17 9.20
CA MET A 181 -7.53 10.29 10.16
C MET A 181 -7.82 9.79 11.57
N ALA A 182 -8.74 8.83 11.73
CA ALA A 182 -9.04 8.23 13.03
C ALA A 182 -7.83 7.48 13.62
N ALA A 183 -7.06 6.80 12.76
CA ALA A 183 -5.84 6.09 13.16
C ALA A 183 -4.73 7.06 13.58
N GLU A 184 -4.55 8.17 12.87
CA GLU A 184 -3.58 9.22 13.20
C GLU A 184 -3.89 9.84 14.57
N ASP A 185 -5.16 10.20 14.80
CA ASP A 185 -5.61 10.75 16.08
C ASP A 185 -5.42 9.75 17.24
N ALA A 186 -5.77 8.48 17.03
CA ALA A 186 -5.60 7.44 18.04
C ALA A 186 -4.12 7.15 18.32
N SER A 187 -3.29 7.12 17.28
CA SER A 187 -1.84 6.89 17.38
C SER A 187 -1.15 8.04 18.11
N ARG A 188 -1.52 9.30 17.83
CA ARG A 188 -1.00 10.47 18.54
C ARG A 188 -1.30 10.38 20.03
N ARG A 189 -2.56 10.11 20.40
CA ARG A 189 -2.96 9.95 21.82
C ARG A 189 -2.22 8.79 22.50
N GLN A 190 -1.99 7.68 21.80
CA GLN A 190 -1.20 6.56 22.32
C GLN A 190 0.27 6.97 22.54
N MET A 191 0.86 7.72 21.61
CA MET A 191 2.24 8.17 21.72
C MET A 191 2.45 9.15 22.88
N ASP A 192 1.50 10.06 23.09
CA ASP A 192 1.51 10.99 24.22
C ASP A 192 1.47 10.23 25.56
N GLU A 193 0.68 9.15 25.66
CA GLU A 193 0.63 8.30 26.85
C GLU A 193 1.94 7.53 27.09
N ILE A 194 2.59 7.04 26.02
CA ILE A 194 3.91 6.38 26.13
C ILE A 194 4.95 7.36 26.70
N GLY A 195 4.96 8.61 26.22
CA GLY A 195 5.85 9.65 26.76
C GLY A 195 5.60 9.88 28.24
N THR A 196 4.33 10.06 28.61
CA THR A 196 3.91 10.31 30.00
C THR A 196 4.21 9.14 30.95
N MET A 197 4.16 7.90 30.45
CA MET A 197 4.54 6.70 31.21
C MET A 197 6.05 6.57 31.38
N ASN A 198 6.84 6.91 30.35
CA ASN A 198 8.30 6.94 30.45
C ASN A 198 8.78 8.00 31.44
N ASP A 199 8.20 9.20 31.42
CA ASP A 199 8.55 10.28 32.36
C ASP A 199 8.24 9.86 33.80
N MET A 200 7.08 9.26 34.04
CA MET A 200 6.73 8.70 35.36
C MET A 200 7.71 7.62 35.79
N LEU A 201 8.06 6.68 34.91
CA LEU A 201 9.02 5.63 35.26
C LEU A 201 10.38 6.21 35.65
N MET A 202 10.88 7.20 34.92
CA MET A 202 12.14 7.86 35.22
C MET A 202 12.11 8.61 36.55
N ASP A 203 11.01 9.32 36.84
CA ASP A 203 10.80 10.00 38.12
C ASP A 203 10.78 9.01 39.29
N ARG A 204 10.03 7.92 39.17
CA ARG A 204 9.93 6.88 40.21
C ARG A 204 11.24 6.10 40.41
N LEU A 205 12.00 5.85 39.34
CA LEU A 205 13.34 5.25 39.44
C LEU A 205 14.32 6.17 40.17
N SER A 206 14.24 7.48 39.92
CA SER A 206 15.10 8.48 40.56
C SER A 206 14.76 8.67 42.05
N ALA A 207 13.48 8.57 42.41
CA ALA A 207 12.99 8.71 43.79
C ALA A 207 12.78 7.36 44.52
N MET A 208 13.37 6.27 44.03
CA MET A 208 13.08 4.91 44.53
C MET A 208 13.38 4.72 46.02
N LEU A 209 14.46 5.35 46.51
CA LEU A 209 14.84 5.29 47.93
C LEU A 209 13.79 5.96 48.82
N ASP A 210 13.31 7.15 48.43
CA ASP A 210 12.31 7.90 49.19
C ASP A 210 10.97 7.17 49.21
N ILE A 211 10.55 6.60 48.06
CA ILE A 211 9.34 5.78 47.98
C ILE A 211 9.40 4.59 48.96
N ARG A 212 10.58 3.98 49.10
CA ARG A 212 10.79 2.84 50.01
C ARG A 212 10.84 3.27 51.47
N LEU A 213 11.54 4.37 51.79
CA LEU A 213 11.65 4.91 53.14
C LEU A 213 10.29 5.39 53.69
N LEU A 214 9.44 5.95 52.83
CA LEU A 214 8.10 6.42 53.18
C LEU A 214 7.02 5.33 53.15
N GLY A 215 7.38 4.07 52.84
CA GLY A 215 6.40 2.97 52.75
C GLY A 215 5.37 3.14 51.63
N ALA A 216 5.67 3.91 50.58
CA ALA A 216 4.72 4.28 49.52
C ALA A 216 4.75 3.34 48.30
N VAL A 217 5.38 2.17 48.43
CA VAL A 217 5.59 1.21 47.32
C VAL A 217 4.27 0.75 46.72
N ASP A 218 3.28 0.38 47.54
CA ASP A 218 1.98 -0.10 47.05
C ASP A 218 1.24 1.00 46.28
N ARG A 219 1.29 2.24 46.76
CA ARG A 219 0.68 3.40 46.10
C ARG A 219 1.36 3.67 44.75
N ALA A 220 2.68 3.67 44.70
CA ALA A 220 3.43 3.83 43.45
C ALA A 220 3.13 2.70 42.43
N THR A 221 2.94 1.47 42.93
CA THR A 221 2.58 0.31 42.10
C THR A 221 1.16 0.44 41.56
N GLN A 222 0.20 0.89 42.38
CA GLN A 222 -1.17 1.14 41.93
C GLN A 222 -1.24 2.26 40.88
N ASP A 223 -0.54 3.38 41.11
CA ASP A 223 -0.44 4.47 40.13
C ASP A 223 0.10 3.95 38.79
N PHE A 224 1.15 3.12 38.84
CA PHE A 224 1.76 2.53 37.65
C PHE A 224 0.78 1.59 36.93
N ALA A 225 0.06 0.74 37.67
CA ALA A 225 -0.93 -0.17 37.10
C ALA A 225 -2.06 0.59 36.39
N GLN A 226 -2.54 1.70 36.96
CA GLN A 226 -3.57 2.55 36.33
C GLN A 226 -3.09 3.17 35.01
N ARG A 227 -1.84 3.67 34.98
CA ARG A 227 -1.26 4.21 33.74
C ARG A 227 -1.00 3.12 32.70
N ALA A 228 -0.52 1.95 33.13
CA ALA A 228 -0.34 0.80 32.24
C ALA A 228 -1.68 0.35 31.62
N ASP A 229 -2.77 0.36 32.37
CA ASP A 229 -4.10 0.03 31.84
C ASP A 229 -4.63 1.10 30.87
N THR A 230 -4.33 2.38 31.13
CA THR A 230 -4.63 3.48 30.21
C THR A 230 -3.89 3.28 28.88
N LEU A 231 -2.58 3.00 28.93
CA LEU A 231 -1.78 2.69 27.74
C LEU A 231 -2.30 1.44 27.01
N ARG A 232 -2.68 0.39 27.74
CA ARG A 232 -3.30 -0.82 27.16
C ARG A 232 -4.57 -0.45 26.39
N THR A 233 -5.46 0.34 26.98
CA THR A 233 -6.72 0.76 26.37
C THR A 233 -6.47 1.60 25.10
N ARG A 234 -5.51 2.53 25.13
CA ARG A 234 -5.12 3.33 23.95
C ARG A 234 -4.52 2.46 22.84
N THR A 235 -3.66 1.51 23.21
CA THR A 235 -3.05 0.55 22.28
C THR A 235 -4.11 -0.31 21.60
N MET A 236 -5.07 -0.84 22.38
CA MET A 236 -6.18 -1.63 21.84
C MET A 236 -7.09 -0.82 20.92
N ALA A 237 -7.28 0.48 21.18
CA ALA A 237 -8.03 1.36 20.29
C ALA A 237 -7.34 1.50 18.92
N VAL A 238 -6.02 1.71 18.89
CA VAL A 238 -5.24 1.77 17.65
C VAL A 238 -5.30 0.45 16.89
N LEU A 239 -5.12 -0.68 17.58
CA LEU A 239 -5.22 -2.00 16.97
C LEU A 239 -6.62 -2.26 16.39
N ARG A 240 -7.68 -1.89 17.10
CA ARG A 240 -9.07 -2.03 16.60
C ARG A 240 -9.27 -1.25 15.30
N ILE A 241 -8.77 -0.03 15.22
CA ILE A 241 -8.84 0.79 14.01
C ILE A 241 -8.05 0.12 12.87
N ALA A 242 -6.84 -0.36 13.14
CA ALA A 242 -6.00 -1.02 12.13
C ALA A 242 -6.66 -2.29 11.55
N PHE A 243 -7.23 -3.15 12.41
CA PHE A 243 -7.93 -4.36 11.97
C PHE A 243 -9.19 -4.04 11.17
N LEU A 244 -10.04 -3.12 11.67
CA LEU A 244 -11.25 -2.70 10.96
C LEU A 244 -10.92 -2.09 9.59
N SER A 245 -9.85 -1.29 9.50
CA SER A 245 -9.38 -0.72 8.23
C SER A 245 -9.09 -1.81 7.19
N SER A 246 -8.35 -2.84 7.60
CA SER A 246 -8.01 -3.97 6.71
C SER A 246 -9.24 -4.76 6.27
N THR A 247 -10.17 -5.03 7.20
CA THR A 247 -11.41 -5.76 6.89
C THR A 247 -12.31 -4.98 5.94
N VAL A 248 -12.43 -3.65 6.14
CA VAL A 248 -13.22 -2.78 5.26
C VAL A 248 -12.63 -2.75 3.85
N LEU A 249 -11.30 -2.71 3.73
CA LEU A 249 -10.59 -2.74 2.45
C LEU A 249 -10.86 -4.05 1.67
N GLU A 250 -10.83 -5.17 2.37
CA GLU A 250 -11.11 -6.48 1.80
C GLU A 250 -12.58 -6.63 1.40
N LEU A 251 -13.50 -6.16 2.25
CA LEU A 251 -14.94 -6.19 2.00
C LEU A 251 -15.32 -5.45 0.72
N PHE A 252 -14.86 -4.22 0.51
CA PHE A 252 -15.22 -3.44 -0.68
C PHE A 252 -14.63 -4.01 -1.96
N SER A 253 -13.41 -4.54 -1.90
CA SER A 253 -12.83 -5.22 -3.06
C SER A 253 -13.60 -6.50 -3.39
N ALA A 254 -13.95 -7.30 -2.38
CA ALA A 254 -14.74 -8.51 -2.57
C ALA A 254 -16.14 -8.20 -3.12
N LEU A 255 -16.80 -7.16 -2.58
CA LEU A 255 -18.12 -6.72 -3.05
C LEU A 255 -18.06 -6.19 -4.50
N GLY A 256 -17.03 -5.41 -4.85
CA GLY A 256 -16.82 -4.96 -6.21
C GLY A 256 -16.62 -6.12 -7.20
N VAL A 257 -15.77 -7.09 -6.85
CA VAL A 257 -15.56 -8.30 -7.65
C VAL A 257 -16.84 -9.14 -7.74
N ALA A 258 -17.58 -9.28 -6.64
CA ALA A 258 -18.84 -10.02 -6.61
C ALA A 258 -19.91 -9.38 -7.49
N LEU A 259 -20.04 -8.05 -7.50
CA LEU A 259 -20.97 -7.34 -8.39
C LEU A 259 -20.65 -7.59 -9.85
N VAL A 260 -19.36 -7.54 -10.23
CA VAL A 260 -18.92 -7.90 -11.58
C VAL A 260 -19.25 -9.36 -11.90
N ALA A 261 -19.01 -10.28 -10.96
CA ALA A 261 -19.29 -11.70 -11.14
C ALA A 261 -20.77 -12.01 -11.32
N VAL A 262 -21.64 -11.41 -10.50
CA VAL A 262 -23.09 -11.55 -10.61
C VAL A 262 -23.55 -10.98 -11.95
N PHE A 263 -23.13 -9.76 -12.32
CA PHE A 263 -23.53 -9.17 -13.59
C PHE A 263 -23.11 -10.04 -14.78
N VAL A 264 -21.84 -10.46 -14.85
CA VAL A 264 -21.33 -11.31 -15.93
C VAL A 264 -22.07 -12.65 -15.97
N GLY A 265 -22.26 -13.31 -14.83
CA GLY A 265 -22.94 -14.60 -14.76
C GLY A 265 -24.39 -14.55 -15.27
N PHE A 266 -25.17 -13.58 -14.83
CA PHE A 266 -26.56 -13.40 -15.30
C PHE A 266 -26.63 -12.95 -16.76
N THR A 267 -25.64 -12.19 -17.24
CA THR A 267 -25.56 -11.81 -18.66
C THR A 267 -25.28 -13.02 -19.54
N LEU A 268 -24.38 -13.91 -19.12
CA LEU A 268 -24.07 -15.15 -19.85
C LEU A 268 -25.21 -16.17 -19.83
N LEU A 269 -26.06 -16.15 -18.80
CA LEU A 269 -27.30 -16.94 -18.75
C LEU A 269 -28.43 -16.37 -19.61
N GLY A 270 -28.27 -15.15 -20.15
CA GLY A 270 -29.29 -14.46 -20.95
C GLY A 270 -30.39 -13.79 -20.12
N GLU A 271 -30.29 -13.81 -18.79
CA GLU A 271 -31.24 -13.15 -17.87
C GLU A 271 -31.08 -11.61 -17.89
N ILE A 272 -29.84 -11.14 -18.09
CA ILE A 272 -29.54 -9.72 -18.27
C ILE A 272 -29.09 -9.48 -19.70
N THR A 273 -29.80 -8.60 -20.41
CA THR A 273 -29.54 -8.28 -21.82
C THR A 273 -28.97 -6.88 -22.05
N PHE A 274 -28.81 -6.09 -20.97
CA PHE A 274 -28.22 -4.75 -21.01
C PHE A 274 -26.82 -4.75 -20.40
N GLY A 275 -26.03 -3.72 -20.72
CA GLY A 275 -24.76 -3.46 -20.06
C GLY A 275 -23.51 -3.69 -20.91
N SER A 276 -23.68 -4.06 -22.17
CA SER A 276 -22.66 -4.14 -23.21
C SER A 276 -22.99 -3.19 -24.38
N TRP A 277 -22.08 -3.05 -25.35
CA TRP A 277 -22.19 -2.11 -26.47
C TRP A 277 -23.07 -2.60 -27.64
N GLY A 278 -24.25 -3.13 -27.32
CA GLY A 278 -25.25 -3.56 -28.31
C GLY A 278 -25.21 -5.03 -28.71
N THR A 279 -24.15 -5.77 -28.38
CA THR A 279 -24.08 -7.23 -28.47
C THR A 279 -24.02 -7.86 -27.09
N PRO A 280 -24.68 -9.01 -26.83
CA PRO A 280 -24.53 -9.72 -25.57
C PRO A 280 -23.05 -10.05 -25.31
N LEU A 281 -22.66 -10.06 -24.04
CA LEU A 281 -21.31 -10.40 -23.64
C LEU A 281 -21.01 -11.85 -24.04
N THR A 282 -19.90 -12.07 -24.72
CA THR A 282 -19.39 -13.43 -25.00
C THR A 282 -18.80 -14.06 -23.73
N LEU A 283 -18.66 -15.39 -23.72
CA LEU A 283 -18.01 -16.09 -22.61
C LEU A 283 -16.57 -15.60 -22.40
N GLY A 284 -15.82 -15.40 -23.50
CA GLY A 284 -14.48 -14.82 -23.46
C GLY A 284 -14.44 -13.42 -22.83
N GLU A 285 -15.31 -12.50 -23.26
CA GLU A 285 -15.37 -11.15 -22.69
C GLU A 285 -15.75 -11.17 -21.20
N GLY A 286 -16.74 -11.99 -20.84
CA GLY A 286 -17.15 -12.18 -19.44
C GLY A 286 -16.00 -12.70 -18.58
N LEU A 287 -15.32 -13.77 -19.02
CA LEU A 287 -14.20 -14.34 -18.28
C LEU A 287 -13.01 -13.38 -18.17
N PHE A 288 -12.72 -12.62 -19.23
CA PHE A 288 -11.71 -11.57 -19.17
C PHE A 288 -12.04 -10.53 -18.09
N LEU A 289 -13.29 -10.04 -18.05
CA LEU A 289 -13.74 -9.09 -17.02
C LEU A 289 -13.62 -9.65 -15.60
N LEU A 290 -13.94 -10.94 -15.40
CA LEU A 290 -13.76 -11.61 -14.10
C LEU A 290 -12.30 -11.67 -13.66
N LEU A 291 -11.37 -11.90 -14.58
CA LEU A 291 -9.95 -12.00 -14.29
C LEU A 291 -9.30 -10.64 -14.02
N ILE A 292 -9.78 -9.56 -14.64
CA ILE A 292 -9.23 -8.21 -14.41
C ILE A 292 -9.84 -7.50 -13.19
N ALA A 293 -11.07 -7.85 -12.79
CA ALA A 293 -11.76 -7.23 -11.67
C ALA A 293 -10.95 -7.22 -10.35
N PRO A 294 -10.37 -8.34 -9.87
CA PRO A 294 -9.55 -8.30 -8.65
C PRO A 294 -8.25 -7.49 -8.83
N GLU A 295 -7.64 -7.51 -10.02
CA GLU A 295 -6.40 -6.75 -10.31
C GLU A 295 -6.65 -5.24 -10.36
N PHE A 296 -7.88 -4.79 -10.66
CA PHE A 296 -8.26 -3.38 -10.58
C PHE A 296 -8.14 -2.82 -9.15
N PHE A 297 -8.57 -3.60 -8.16
CA PHE A 297 -8.53 -3.18 -6.76
C PHE A 297 -7.14 -3.33 -6.13
N GLN A 298 -6.28 -4.20 -6.65
CA GLN A 298 -4.99 -4.53 -6.05
C GLN A 298 -4.07 -3.31 -5.81
N PRO A 299 -3.80 -2.43 -6.80
CA PRO A 299 -2.98 -1.24 -6.57
C PRO A 299 -3.55 -0.30 -5.51
N LEU A 300 -4.88 -0.13 -5.49
CA LEU A 300 -5.56 0.74 -4.52
C LEU A 300 -5.34 0.21 -3.10
N ARG A 301 -5.40 -1.11 -2.91
CA ARG A 301 -5.08 -1.77 -1.63
C ARG A 301 -3.62 -1.66 -1.25
N ASP A 302 -2.70 -1.85 -2.20
CA ASP A 302 -1.27 -1.73 -1.94
C ASP A 302 -0.89 -0.31 -1.51
N MET A 303 -1.47 0.70 -2.15
CA MET A 303 -1.30 2.11 -1.76
C MET A 303 -1.88 2.38 -0.38
N ALA A 304 -3.08 1.86 -0.10
CA ALA A 304 -3.70 1.96 1.21
C ALA A 304 -2.79 1.40 2.32
N ALA A 305 -2.25 0.21 2.12
CA ALA A 305 -1.33 -0.43 3.06
C ALA A 305 0.03 0.29 3.17
N ALA A 306 0.50 0.91 2.09
CA ALA A 306 1.76 1.66 2.07
C ALA A 306 1.61 3.09 2.62
N TRP A 307 0.39 3.62 2.75
CA TRP A 307 0.16 4.99 3.24
C TRP A 307 0.70 5.20 4.66
N HIS A 308 0.70 4.15 5.48
CA HIS A 308 1.29 4.19 6.83
C HIS A 308 2.81 4.32 6.85
N ASP A 309 3.51 4.11 5.72
CA ASP A 309 4.96 4.28 5.61
C ASP A 309 5.38 5.74 5.29
N ARG A 310 4.44 6.70 5.19
CA ARG A 310 4.66 8.09 4.75
C ARG A 310 5.01 9.06 5.89
#